data_AF-A0A7C4M7F8-F1
#
_entry.id   AF-A0A7C4M7F8-F1
#
_cell.length_a   1.000
_cell.length_b   1.000
_cell.length_c   1.000
_cell.angle_alpha   90.00
_cell.angle_beta   90.00
_cell.angle_gamma   90.00
#
_symmetry.space_group_name_H-M   'P 1'
#
loop_
_entity.id
_entity.type
_entity.pdbx_description
1 polymer ?
#
loop_
_entity_poly.entity_id
_entity_poly.type
_entity_poly.pdbx_seq_one_letter_code
_entity_poly.pdbx_strand_id
1 'polypeptide(L)'
;MIKKLLSYADVVVIEDLTPQQLRKKLKSKNPEKAMLFQTWPLRKIMRRINAVAARTNKLQVIPPQYTSSICPSCNNLMHHEDRKWERLHCTKCGFRDDRDHIAVRNITRTALLLNGFHYLGTFLGQQLRNYKQSLDKLTPTIQQALTQDPETGPITRRERGGS
;
A
#
# COMPACT_ATOMS: atom_id res chain seq x y z
N MET A 1 -18.74 4.75 12.08
CA MET A 1 -17.52 4.90 11.28
C MET A 1 -17.76 4.69 9.78
N ILE A 2 -17.96 3.46 9.27
CA ILE A 2 -18.10 3.22 7.81
C ILE A 2 -19.29 3.97 7.19
N LYS A 3 -20.48 3.96 7.82
CA LYS A 3 -21.64 4.74 7.36
C LYS A 3 -21.37 6.24 7.23
N LYS A 4 -20.56 6.79 8.15
CA LYS A 4 -20.15 8.21 8.14
C LYS A 4 -19.15 8.46 7.00
N LEU A 5 -18.25 7.53 6.71
CA LEU A 5 -17.33 7.66 5.58
C LEU A 5 -18.10 7.73 4.24
N LEU A 6 -19.10 6.85 4.07
CA LEU A 6 -19.93 6.78 2.85
C LEU A 6 -20.83 8.01 2.62
N SER A 7 -21.13 8.78 3.67
CA SER A 7 -21.94 10.00 3.53
C SER A 7 -21.14 11.16 2.96
N TYR A 8 -19.81 11.15 3.13
CA TYR A 8 -18.92 12.23 2.67
C TYR A 8 -18.17 11.89 1.37
N ALA A 9 -18.24 10.64 0.92
CA ALA A 9 -17.51 10.18 -0.27
C ALA A 9 -18.48 9.62 -1.32
N ASP A 10 -18.18 9.92 -2.58
CA ASP A 10 -18.84 9.29 -3.73
C ASP A 10 -18.41 7.84 -3.88
N VAL A 11 -17.11 7.60 -3.71
CA VAL A 11 -16.50 6.27 -3.77
C VAL A 11 -15.48 6.11 -2.64
N VAL A 12 -15.50 4.95 -2.00
CA VAL A 12 -14.52 4.48 -1.04
C VAL A 12 -13.77 3.33 -1.69
N VAL A 13 -12.44 3.43 -1.72
CA VAL A 13 -11.57 2.41 -2.31
C VAL A 13 -10.86 1.65 -1.18
N ILE A 14 -10.84 0.33 -1.27
CA ILE A 14 -10.11 -0.53 -0.35
C ILE A 14 -9.29 -1.58 -1.11
N GLU A 15 -8.16 -1.96 -0.55
CA GLU A 15 -7.40 -3.11 -1.05
C GLU A 15 -8.07 -4.43 -0.65
N ASP A 16 -8.01 -5.42 -1.56
CA ASP A 16 -8.40 -6.79 -1.30
C ASP A 16 -7.30 -7.51 -0.51
N LEU A 17 -7.28 -7.25 0.79
CA LEU A 17 -6.39 -7.94 1.72
C LEU A 17 -7.15 -9.02 2.46
N THR A 18 -6.68 -10.26 2.33
CA THR A 18 -7.13 -11.35 3.20
C THR A 18 -6.81 -11.02 4.67
N PRO A 19 -7.59 -11.55 5.64
CA PRO A 19 -7.28 -11.36 7.05
C PRO A 19 -5.85 -11.77 7.43
N GLN A 20 -5.29 -12.78 6.76
CA GLN A 20 -3.93 -13.25 6.95
C GLN A 20 -2.90 -12.21 6.45
N GLN A 21 -3.09 -11.67 5.25
CA GLN A 21 -2.23 -10.60 4.72
C GLN A 21 -2.31 -9.33 5.56
N LEU A 22 -3.51 -8.96 6.02
CA LEU A 22 -3.72 -7.80 6.88
C LEU A 22 -3.02 -7.99 8.23
N ARG A 23 -3.12 -9.17 8.86
CA ARG A 23 -2.37 -9.48 10.10
C ARG A 23 -0.86 -9.39 9.93
N LYS A 24 -0.31 -9.86 8.80
CA LYS A 24 1.12 -9.73 8.50
C LYS A 24 1.54 -8.25 8.40
N LYS A 25 0.70 -7.40 7.80
CA LYS A 25 0.94 -5.96 7.68
C LYS A 25 0.77 -5.20 9.00
N LEU A 26 -0.07 -5.70 9.91
CA LEU A 26 -0.34 -5.10 11.23
C LEU A 26 0.65 -5.56 12.32
N LYS A 27 1.85 -5.99 11.96
CA LYS A 27 2.92 -6.26 12.93
C LYS A 27 3.59 -4.94 13.35
N SER A 28 3.82 -4.76 14.64
CA SER A 28 4.57 -3.62 15.17
C SER A 28 5.60 -4.08 16.19
N LYS A 29 6.75 -3.41 16.22
CA LYS A 29 7.75 -3.57 17.29
C LYS A 29 7.36 -2.83 18.57
N ASN A 30 6.41 -1.90 18.50
CA ASN A 30 5.88 -1.20 19.67
C ASN A 30 4.89 -2.14 20.39
N PRO A 31 5.11 -2.47 21.69
CA PRO A 31 4.28 -3.43 22.43
C PRO A 31 2.80 -3.03 22.53
N GLU A 32 2.51 -1.75 22.72
CA GLU A 32 1.15 -1.22 22.84
C GLU A 32 0.39 -1.35 21.51
N LYS A 33 1.04 -0.96 20.40
CA LYS A 33 0.48 -1.14 19.05
C LYS A 33 0.34 -2.61 18.71
N ALA A 34 1.29 -3.45 19.08
CA ALA A 34 1.23 -4.89 18.86
C ALA A 34 0.03 -5.52 19.59
N MET A 35 -0.19 -5.16 20.86
CA MET A 35 -1.35 -5.60 21.63
C MET A 35 -2.67 -5.12 21.01
N LEU A 36 -2.74 -3.84 20.61
CA LEU A 36 -3.90 -3.27 19.92
C LEU A 36 -4.21 -4.02 18.63
N PHE A 37 -3.20 -4.33 17.81
CA PHE A 37 -3.38 -5.04 16.55
C PHE A 37 -3.77 -6.51 16.74
N GLN A 38 -3.29 -7.17 17.80
CA GLN A 38 -3.72 -8.53 18.16
C GLN A 38 -5.20 -8.59 18.58
N THR A 39 -5.65 -7.58 19.31
CA THR A 39 -7.03 -7.47 19.80
C THR A 39 -8.00 -6.91 18.76
N TRP A 40 -7.51 -6.41 17.63
CA TRP A 40 -8.33 -5.80 16.58
C TRP A 40 -9.29 -6.83 15.94
N PRO A 41 -10.64 -6.65 16.00
CA PRO A 41 -11.58 -7.59 15.39
C PRO A 41 -11.65 -7.47 13.85
N LEU A 42 -10.56 -7.82 13.16
CA LEU A 42 -10.40 -7.70 11.70
C LEU A 42 -11.55 -8.38 10.93
N ARG A 43 -11.94 -9.60 11.33
CA ARG A 43 -13.08 -10.30 10.70
C ARG A 43 -14.37 -9.49 10.78
N LYS A 44 -14.65 -8.84 11.91
CA LYS A 44 -15.86 -8.03 12.11
C LYS A 44 -15.84 -6.77 11.25
N ILE A 45 -14.65 -6.19 11.04
CA ILE A 45 -14.45 -5.02 10.18
C ILE A 45 -14.65 -5.40 8.72
N MET A 46 -13.97 -6.44 8.24
CA MET A 46 -14.13 -6.93 6.88
C MET A 46 -15.58 -7.30 6.57
N ARG A 47 -16.27 -7.97 7.50
CA ARG A 47 -17.71 -8.27 7.35
C ARG A 47 -18.56 -7.02 7.21
N ARG A 48 -18.28 -5.96 7.98
CA ARG A 48 -19.02 -4.69 7.90
C ARG A 48 -18.74 -3.95 6.60
N ILE A 49 -17.50 -3.97 6.14
CA ILE A 49 -17.08 -3.41 4.86
C ILE A 49 -17.82 -4.13 3.72
N ASN A 50 -17.80 -5.46 3.69
CA ASN A 50 -18.49 -6.26 2.67
C ASN A 50 -20.01 -6.07 2.70
N ALA A 51 -20.61 -6.02 3.90
CA ALA A 51 -22.04 -5.77 4.04
C ALA A 51 -22.46 -4.37 3.55
N VAL A 52 -21.54 -3.39 3.63
CA VAL A 52 -21.72 -2.06 3.05
C VAL A 52 -21.57 -2.12 1.53
N ALA A 53 -20.55 -2.80 1.03
CA ALA A 53 -20.34 -3.03 -0.40
C ALA A 53 -21.59 -3.59 -1.09
N ALA A 54 -22.19 -4.61 -0.48
CA ALA A 54 -23.38 -5.27 -1.00
C ALA A 54 -24.64 -4.38 -1.01
N ARG A 55 -24.64 -3.27 -0.25
CA ARG A 55 -25.78 -2.35 -0.12
C ARG A 55 -25.58 -1.03 -0.83
N THR A 56 -24.34 -0.72 -1.22
CA THR A 56 -23.98 0.57 -1.82
C THR A 56 -23.02 0.36 -2.97
N ASN A 57 -23.28 0.97 -4.12
CA ASN A 57 -22.36 0.99 -5.26
C ASN A 57 -21.15 1.93 -5.05
N LYS A 58 -20.89 2.32 -3.79
CA LYS A 58 -19.85 3.27 -3.41
C LYS A 58 -18.56 2.61 -2.96
N LEU A 59 -18.50 1.28 -2.83
CA LEU A 59 -17.27 0.60 -2.43
C LEU A 59 -16.61 -0.07 -3.63
N GLN A 60 -15.37 0.33 -3.92
CA GLN A 60 -14.53 -0.34 -4.89
C GLN A 60 -13.44 -1.13 -4.18
N VAL A 61 -13.38 -2.43 -4.46
CA VAL A 61 -12.30 -3.31 -4.00
C VAL A 61 -11.28 -3.43 -5.12
N ILE A 62 -10.00 -3.19 -4.81
CA ILE A 62 -8.90 -3.27 -5.78
C ILE A 62 -7.86 -4.31 -5.34
N PRO A 63 -7.11 -4.94 -6.26
CA PRO A 63 -6.01 -5.81 -5.87
C PRO A 63 -4.98 -5.07 -5.00
N PRO A 64 -4.27 -5.77 -4.10
CA PRO A 64 -3.17 -5.17 -3.36
C PRO A 64 -1.99 -4.92 -4.31
N GLN A 65 -1.77 -3.67 -4.71
CA GLN A 65 -0.80 -3.32 -5.77
C GLN A 65 0.34 -2.44 -5.27
N TYR A 66 1.24 -3.00 -4.46
CA TYR A 66 2.51 -2.35 -4.06
C TYR A 66 2.37 -0.88 -3.64
N THR A 67 1.24 -0.58 -3.00
CA THR A 67 0.69 0.76 -2.90
C THR A 67 1.58 1.68 -2.08
N SER A 68 2.40 1.12 -1.19
CA SER A 68 3.36 1.86 -0.37
C SER A 68 4.79 1.86 -0.91
N SER A 69 5.05 1.60 -2.18
CA SER A 69 6.43 1.43 -2.69
C SER A 69 6.71 2.17 -3.99
N ILE A 70 5.69 2.69 -4.68
CA ILE A 70 5.85 3.41 -5.95
C ILE A 70 5.75 4.91 -5.71
N CYS A 71 6.72 5.64 -6.26
CA CYS A 71 6.77 7.09 -6.16
C CYS A 71 5.57 7.74 -6.87
N PRO A 72 4.75 8.55 -6.16
CA PRO A 72 3.64 9.27 -6.78
C PRO A 72 4.07 10.28 -7.85
N SER A 73 5.32 10.76 -7.78
CA SER A 73 5.86 11.77 -8.70
C SER A 73 6.44 11.17 -9.98
N CYS A 74 7.25 10.11 -9.88
CA CYS A 74 8.00 9.59 -11.03
C CYS A 74 7.85 8.09 -11.30
N ASN A 75 6.98 7.40 -10.55
CA ASN A 75 6.67 5.97 -10.67
C ASN A 75 7.85 5.00 -10.47
N ASN A 76 8.99 5.46 -9.96
CA ASN A 76 10.10 4.58 -9.55
C ASN A 76 9.84 4.01 -8.16
N LEU A 77 10.52 2.91 -7.81
CA LEU A 77 10.48 2.37 -6.46
C LEU A 77 11.04 3.37 -5.45
N MET A 78 10.44 3.40 -4.27
CA MET A 78 10.87 4.20 -3.13
C MET A 78 11.52 3.31 -2.08
N HIS A 79 12.41 3.91 -1.30
CA HIS A 79 13.15 3.26 -0.23
C HIS A 79 12.81 3.90 1.11
N HIS A 80 12.87 3.13 2.18
CA HIS A 80 12.73 3.66 3.53
C HIS A 80 13.85 4.66 3.84
N GLU A 81 13.52 5.72 4.56
CA GLU A 81 14.55 6.58 5.16
C GLU A 81 15.25 5.82 6.29
N ASP A 82 16.53 6.15 6.52
CA ASP A 82 17.33 5.50 7.55
C ASP A 82 16.63 5.54 8.91
N ARG A 83 16.45 4.36 9.50
CA ARG A 83 15.81 4.14 10.82
C ARG A 83 14.35 4.61 10.92
N LYS A 84 13.69 4.97 9.80
CA LYS A 84 12.28 5.43 9.76
C LYS A 84 11.47 4.60 8.77
N TRP A 85 10.75 3.62 9.30
CA TRP A 85 9.95 2.69 8.47
C TRP A 85 8.68 3.36 7.91
N GLU A 86 8.21 4.41 8.57
CA GLU A 86 7.04 5.19 8.19
C GLU A 86 7.34 6.24 7.11
N ARG A 87 8.62 6.50 6.80
CA ARG A 87 9.05 7.48 5.81
C ARG A 87 9.67 6.82 4.59
N LEU A 88 9.35 7.34 3.42
CA LEU A 88 9.90 6.88 2.15
C LEU A 88 10.55 8.05 1.40
N HIS A 89 11.63 7.74 0.68
CA HIS A 89 12.27 8.65 -0.25
C HIS A 89 12.48 7.98 -1.62
N CYS A 90 12.37 8.77 -2.68
CA CYS A 90 12.64 8.33 -4.04
C CYS A 90 14.05 8.76 -4.44
N THR A 91 14.92 7.79 -4.72
CA THR A 91 16.31 8.02 -5.15
C THR A 91 16.40 8.63 -6.55
N LYS A 92 15.35 8.49 -7.38
CA LYS A 92 15.30 9.01 -8.75
C LYS A 92 14.95 10.51 -8.83
N CYS A 93 13.94 10.95 -8.07
CA CYS A 93 13.41 12.33 -8.18
C CYS A 93 13.49 13.14 -6.89
N GLY A 94 13.97 12.56 -5.79
CA GLY A 94 14.08 13.23 -4.50
C GLY A 94 12.78 13.38 -3.72
N PHE A 95 11.63 12.94 -4.24
CA PHE A 95 10.34 12.99 -3.53
C PHE A 95 10.40 12.23 -2.20
N ARG A 96 9.85 12.81 -1.12
CA ARG A 96 9.81 12.23 0.23
C ARG A 96 8.44 12.43 0.86
N ASP A 97 7.90 11.40 1.48
CA ASP A 97 6.60 11.49 2.14
C ASP A 97 6.40 10.36 3.16
N ASP A 98 5.29 10.43 3.89
CA ASP A 98 4.82 9.35 4.73
C ASP A 98 4.33 8.15 3.89
N ARG A 99 4.64 6.95 4.36
CA ARG A 99 4.32 5.69 3.70
C ARG A 99 2.82 5.49 3.51
N ASP A 100 2.00 5.85 4.50
CA ASP A 100 0.55 5.67 4.43
C ASP A 100 -0.07 6.69 3.47
N HIS A 101 0.47 7.91 3.42
CA HIS A 101 0.04 8.92 2.45
C HIS A 101 0.35 8.49 1.00
N ILE A 102 1.53 7.92 0.76
CA ILE A 102 1.89 7.31 -0.53
C ILE A 102 0.94 6.17 -0.88
N ALA A 103 0.62 5.31 0.09
CA ALA A 103 -0.33 4.21 -0.09
C ALA A 103 -1.71 4.69 -0.54
N VAL A 104 -2.27 5.71 0.11
CA VAL A 104 -3.55 6.31 -0.27
C VAL A 104 -3.51 6.82 -1.72
N ARG A 105 -2.47 7.57 -2.09
CA ARG A 105 -2.32 8.10 -3.47
C ARG A 105 -2.30 6.98 -4.50
N ASN A 106 -1.54 5.91 -4.26
CA ASN A 106 -1.43 4.80 -5.21
C ASN A 106 -2.71 3.95 -5.26
N ILE A 107 -3.40 3.74 -4.13
CA ILE A 107 -4.73 3.10 -4.11
C ILE A 107 -5.70 3.87 -5.00
N THR A 108 -5.74 5.20 -4.88
CA THR A 108 -6.59 6.05 -5.73
C THR A 108 -6.22 5.92 -7.21
N ARG A 109 -4.93 5.96 -7.56
CA ARG A 109 -4.47 5.81 -8.95
C ARG A 109 -4.84 4.46 -9.53
N THR A 110 -4.69 3.39 -8.75
CA THR A 110 -5.09 2.03 -9.15
C THR A 110 -6.60 1.93 -9.37
N ALA A 111 -7.41 2.53 -8.50
CA ALA A 111 -8.86 2.59 -8.70
C ALA A 111 -9.23 3.32 -10.01
N LEU A 112 -8.67 4.50 -10.26
CA LEU A 112 -8.90 5.24 -11.50
C LEU A 112 -8.45 4.45 -12.73
N LEU A 113 -7.30 3.77 -12.64
CA LEU A 113 -6.79 2.92 -13.71
C LEU A 113 -7.78 1.79 -14.05
N LEU A 114 -8.29 1.09 -13.03
CA LEU A 114 -9.25 -0.02 -13.18
C LEU A 114 -10.61 0.45 -13.71
N ASN A 115 -11.00 1.70 -13.46
CA ASN A 115 -12.20 2.31 -14.03
C ASN A 115 -11.96 2.88 -15.45
N GLY A 116 -10.81 2.61 -16.09
CA GLY A 116 -10.57 3.00 -17.48
C GLY A 116 -10.19 4.48 -17.69
N PHE A 117 -9.91 5.24 -16.63
CA PHE A 117 -9.53 6.67 -16.78
C PHE A 117 -8.23 6.86 -17.58
N HIS A 118 -7.41 5.82 -17.72
CA HIS A 118 -6.22 5.82 -18.56
C HIS A 118 -6.52 5.85 -20.07
N TYR A 119 -7.76 5.59 -20.51
CA TYR A 119 -8.17 5.78 -21.90
C TYR A 119 -8.46 7.23 -22.26
N LEU A 120 -8.62 8.11 -21.27
CA LEU A 120 -8.88 9.52 -21.53
C LEU A 120 -7.67 10.19 -22.19
N GLY A 121 -7.93 11.06 -23.18
CA GLY A 121 -6.92 11.90 -23.83
C GLY A 121 -6.41 13.06 -22.96
N THR A 122 -6.72 13.07 -21.66
CA THR A 122 -6.39 14.15 -20.72
C THR A 122 -5.01 13.96 -20.10
N PHE A 123 -4.52 15.01 -19.41
CA PHE A 123 -3.32 14.91 -18.59
C PHE A 123 -3.43 13.78 -17.55
N LEU A 124 -4.57 13.66 -16.85
CA LEU A 124 -4.83 12.55 -15.92
C LEU A 124 -4.72 11.19 -16.61
N GLY A 125 -5.33 11.05 -17.80
CA GLY A 125 -5.24 9.80 -18.56
C GLY A 125 -3.79 9.45 -18.93
N GLN A 126 -2.98 10.44 -19.32
CA GLN A 126 -1.55 10.25 -19.57
C GLN A 126 -0.79 9.82 -18.30
N GLN A 127 -1.04 10.48 -17.17
CA GLN A 127 -0.43 10.11 -15.89
C GLN A 127 -0.75 8.67 -15.49
N LEU A 128 -2.00 8.22 -15.72
CA LEU A 128 -2.43 6.86 -15.45
C LEU A 128 -1.84 5.82 -16.42
N ARG A 129 -1.64 6.16 -17.70
CA ARG A 129 -0.92 5.30 -18.65
C ARG A 129 0.53 5.10 -18.23
N ASN A 130 1.23 6.18 -17.87
CA ASN A 130 2.61 6.12 -17.39
C ASN A 130 2.70 5.29 -16.10
N TYR A 131 1.72 5.45 -15.21
CA TYR A 131 1.61 4.64 -13.99
C TYR A 131 1.43 3.16 -14.32
N LYS A 132 0.50 2.81 -15.22
CA LYS A 132 0.26 1.44 -15.66
C LYS A 132 1.52 0.79 -16.23
N GLN A 133 2.21 1.48 -17.15
CA GLN A 133 3.47 0.97 -17.73
C GLN A 133 4.52 0.69 -16.65
N SER A 134 4.61 1.57 -15.65
CA SER A 134 5.55 1.39 -14.53
C SER A 134 5.15 0.21 -13.64
N LEU A 135 3.85 0.05 -13.37
CA LEU A 135 3.32 -1.12 -12.65
C LEU A 135 3.63 -2.41 -13.39
N ASP A 136 3.31 -2.50 -14.68
CA ASP A 136 3.54 -3.68 -15.52
C ASP A 136 5.04 -4.06 -15.50
N LYS A 137 5.94 -3.06 -15.59
CA LYS A 137 7.39 -3.26 -15.53
C LYS A 137 7.88 -3.74 -14.17
N LEU A 138 7.34 -3.19 -13.08
CA LEU A 138 7.83 -3.45 -11.72
C LEU A 138 7.21 -4.71 -11.10
N THR A 139 6.04 -5.15 -11.57
CA THR A 139 5.30 -6.27 -10.99
C THR A 139 6.16 -7.54 -10.83
N PRO A 140 6.93 -8.01 -11.83
CA PRO A 140 7.78 -9.18 -11.67
C PRO A 140 8.84 -9.02 -10.58
N THR A 141 9.52 -7.86 -10.54
CA THR A 141 10.54 -7.55 -9.54
C THR A 141 9.97 -7.56 -8.13
N ILE A 142 8.75 -7.01 -7.95
CA ILE A 142 8.16 -6.95 -6.62
C ILE A 142 7.59 -8.31 -6.20
N GLN A 143 7.06 -9.12 -7.14
CA GLN A 143 6.72 -10.51 -6.85
C GLN A 143 7.93 -11.30 -6.36
N GLN A 144 9.09 -11.15 -7.02
CA GLN A 144 10.35 -11.77 -6.61
C GLN A 144 10.82 -11.28 -5.23
N ALA A 145 10.73 -9.98 -4.94
CA ALA A 145 11.10 -9.43 -3.63
C ALA A 145 10.19 -9.90 -2.49
N LEU A 146 8.93 -10.27 -2.78
CA LEU A 146 7.99 -10.79 -1.78
C LEU A 146 8.17 -12.28 -1.49
N THR A 147 8.70 -13.06 -2.44
CA THR A 147 9.04 -14.48 -2.20
C THR A 147 10.35 -14.64 -1.43
N GLN A 148 11.23 -13.64 -1.51
CA GLN A 148 12.44 -13.54 -0.71
C GLN A 148 12.09 -12.86 0.63
N ASP A 149 11.87 -13.65 1.68
CA ASP A 149 11.53 -13.14 3.01
C ASP A 149 12.60 -12.14 3.51
N PRO A 150 12.26 -10.89 3.88
CA PRO A 150 13.23 -9.93 4.41
C PRO A 150 13.85 -10.34 5.76
N GLU A 151 13.42 -11.44 6.38
CA GLU A 151 14.05 -12.00 7.58
C GLU A 151 15.28 -12.91 7.32
N THR A 152 15.66 -13.19 6.05
CA THR A 152 16.89 -13.96 5.71
C THR A 152 18.00 -13.13 5.07
N GLY A 153 17.91 -11.78 5.13
CA GLY A 153 19.08 -10.95 4.88
C GLY A 153 20.15 -11.21 5.94
N PRO A 154 21.45 -11.30 5.58
CA PRO A 154 22.48 -11.68 6.53
C PRO A 154 22.46 -10.72 7.71
N ILE A 155 22.23 -11.28 8.91
CA ILE A 155 22.61 -10.63 10.15
C ILE A 155 24.12 -10.42 10.02
N THR A 156 24.55 -9.23 9.61
CA THR A 156 25.94 -8.84 9.75
C THR A 156 26.19 -8.74 11.25
N ARG A 157 26.54 -9.89 11.84
CA ARG A 157 27.09 -10.01 13.17
C ARG A 157 28.39 -9.21 13.09
N ARG A 158 28.35 -7.95 13.52
CA ARG A 158 29.58 -7.19 13.77
C ARG A 158 30.40 -8.06 14.70
N GLU A 159 31.51 -8.57 14.18
CA GLU A 159 32.52 -9.25 14.96
C GLU A 159 32.91 -8.30 16.08
N ARG A 160 32.57 -8.66 17.31
CA ARG A 160 33.21 -8.07 18.48
C ARG A 160 34.64 -8.58 18.45
N GLY A 161 35.54 -7.77 17.91
CA GLY A 161 36.97 -7.93 18.12
C GLY A 161 37.24 -7.93 19.62
N GLY A 162 37.56 -9.11 20.15
CA GLY A 162 38.20 -9.23 21.45
C GLY A 162 39.67 -8.92 21.28
N SER A 163 40.11 -7.88 21.97
CA SER A 163 41.51 -7.68 22.34
C SER A 163 41.89 -8.66 23.45
#